data_AF-A0A225UVZ6-F1
#
_entry.id   AF-A0A225UVZ6-F1
#
_cell.length_a   1.000
_cell.length_b   1.000
_cell.length_c   1.000
_cell.angle_alpha   90.00
_cell.angle_beta   90.00
_cell.angle_gamma   90.00
#
_symmetry.space_group_name_H-M   'P 1'
#
loop_
_entity.id
_entity.type
_entity.pdbx_description
1 polymer ?
#
loop_
_entity_poly.entity_id
_entity_poly.type
_entity_poly.pdbx_seq_one_letter_code
_entity_poly.pdbx_strand_id
1 'polypeptide(L)'
;MGANAETVYRDKRGRKLDMLNEMVRQQEILDGKRKREEREEYEWGTGEVQKRERQSQQELLEQMKKTPFARHDDDEELERKRRERVRAFDPMNSKTFQEDPLAEGKSKKKSKKAKKQKTKSKPKYAGPPAPPNRFGIQPGYRWDGVVRGTNWEEKIMMRQNANAADNEDAYKYAVADM
;
A
#
# COMPACT_ATOMS: atom_id res chain seq x y z
N MET A 1 -9.73 23.54 32.76
CA MET A 1 -11.15 23.80 32.42
C MET A 1 -11.17 24.87 31.33
N GLY A 2 -11.73 24.60 30.15
CA GLY A 2 -11.77 25.63 29.09
C GLY A 2 -11.96 25.14 27.65
N ALA A 3 -11.85 23.83 27.39
CA ALA A 3 -11.91 23.31 26.01
C ALA A 3 -13.26 23.52 25.29
N ASN A 4 -14.34 23.81 26.02
CA ASN A 4 -15.71 23.95 25.49
C ASN A 4 -16.35 25.30 25.84
N ALA A 5 -15.57 26.34 26.16
CA ALA A 5 -16.13 27.65 26.46
C ALA A 5 -16.53 28.37 25.15
N GLU A 6 -17.79 28.82 25.06
CA GLU A 6 -18.27 29.55 23.88
C GLU A 6 -17.57 30.91 23.75
N THR A 7 -17.11 31.23 22.54
CA THR A 7 -16.54 32.55 22.23
C THR A 7 -17.66 33.59 22.24
N VAL A 8 -17.55 34.62 23.08
CA VAL A 8 -18.54 35.70 23.20
C VAL A 8 -17.89 37.03 22.84
N TYR A 9 -18.29 37.60 21.71
CA TYR A 9 -17.91 38.94 21.27
C TYR A 9 -18.69 40.02 22.04
N ARG A 10 -17.97 41.06 22.47
CA ARG A 10 -18.49 42.20 23.25
C ARG A 10 -17.99 43.52 22.68
N ASP A 11 -18.78 44.57 22.84
CA ASP A 11 -18.42 45.95 22.47
C ASP A 11 -17.44 46.56 23.49
N LYS A 12 -16.82 47.71 23.18
CA LYS A 12 -15.86 48.43 24.06
C LYS A 12 -16.43 48.78 25.45
N ARG A 13 -17.76 48.82 25.57
CA ARG A 13 -18.51 49.03 26.82
C ARG A 13 -18.93 47.73 27.54
N GLY A 14 -18.50 46.55 27.05
CA GLY A 14 -18.73 45.24 27.68
C GLY A 14 -20.06 44.55 27.35
N ARG A 15 -20.94 45.18 26.56
CA ARG A 15 -22.22 44.59 26.11
C ARG A 15 -21.98 43.49 25.09
N LYS A 16 -22.72 42.37 25.20
CA LYS A 16 -22.64 41.25 24.23
C LYS A 16 -23.18 41.69 22.87
N LEU A 17 -22.51 41.25 21.81
CA LEU A 17 -22.93 41.47 20.43
C LEU A 17 -23.62 40.21 19.91
N ASP A 18 -24.89 40.04 20.24
CA ASP A 18 -25.62 38.79 19.97
C ASP A 18 -25.74 38.49 18.46
N MET A 19 -25.95 39.50 17.61
CA MET A 19 -25.97 39.32 16.15
C MET A 19 -24.61 38.90 15.58
N LEU A 20 -23.51 39.44 16.11
CA LEU A 20 -22.16 39.10 15.67
C LEU A 20 -21.78 37.68 16.12
N ASN A 21 -22.14 37.32 17.36
CA ASN A 21 -21.96 35.97 17.87
C ASN A 21 -22.71 34.95 17.01
N GLU A 22 -23.96 35.22 16.63
CA GLU A 22 -24.76 34.34 15.78
C GLU A 22 -24.19 34.22 14.36
N MET A 23 -23.75 35.33 13.76
CA MET A 23 -23.13 35.32 12.44
C MET A 23 -21.82 34.50 12.41
N VAL A 24 -20.97 34.65 13.43
CA VAL A 24 -19.73 33.86 13.54
C VAL A 24 -20.06 32.38 13.73
N ARG A 25 -21.04 32.02 14.57
CA ARG A 25 -21.49 30.62 14.72
C ARG A 25 -21.99 30.03 13.41
N GLN A 26 -22.81 30.77 12.66
CA GLN A 26 -23.29 30.32 11.35
C GLN A 26 -22.15 30.13 10.36
N GLN A 27 -21.18 31.04 10.35
CA GLN A 27 -19.99 30.94 9.51
C GLN A 27 -19.12 29.74 9.89
N GLU A 28 -18.90 29.48 11.17
CA GLU A 28 -18.18 28.29 11.67
C GLU A 28 -18.89 26.99 11.28
N ILE A 29 -20.23 26.95 11.36
CA ILE A 29 -21.02 25.79 10.92
C ILE A 29 -20.88 25.58 9.40
N LEU A 30 -20.98 26.65 8.61
CA LEU A 30 -20.82 26.57 7.15
C LEU A 30 -19.40 26.16 6.76
N ASP A 31 -18.38 26.72 7.41
CA ASP A 31 -16.98 26.34 7.21
C ASP A 31 -16.72 24.90 7.63
N GLY A 32 -17.35 24.44 8.73
CA GLY A 32 -17.31 23.05 9.17
C GLY A 32 -17.93 22.10 8.15
N LYS A 33 -19.08 22.46 7.57
CA LYS A 33 -19.74 21.70 6.50
C LYS A 33 -18.86 21.64 5.24
N ARG A 34 -18.36 22.79 4.77
CA ARG A 34 -17.48 22.87 3.60
C ARG A 34 -16.21 22.03 3.78
N LYS A 35 -15.54 22.14 4.93
CA LYS A 35 -14.36 21.32 5.25
C LYS A 35 -14.65 19.83 5.31
N ARG A 36 -15.86 19.45 5.69
CA ARG A 36 -16.29 18.04 5.72
C ARG A 36 -16.54 17.54 4.30
N GLU A 37 -17.26 18.30 3.49
CA GLU A 37 -17.51 18.01 2.08
C GLU A 37 -16.20 17.88 1.30
N GLU A 38 -15.26 18.83 1.47
CA GLU A 38 -13.92 18.76 0.87
C GLU A 38 -13.15 17.49 1.25
N ARG A 39 -13.27 17.03 2.51
CA ARG A 39 -12.64 15.78 2.96
C ARG A 39 -13.32 14.56 2.34
N GLU A 40 -14.64 14.54 2.30
CA GLU A 40 -15.41 13.44 1.70
C GLU A 40 -15.13 13.32 0.20
N GLU A 41 -15.04 14.45 -0.52
CA GLU A 41 -14.64 14.49 -1.93
C GLU A 41 -13.21 13.99 -2.15
N TYR A 42 -12.26 14.46 -1.34
CA TYR A 42 -10.88 14.00 -1.40
C TYR A 42 -10.78 12.49 -1.12
N GLU A 43 -11.50 12.02 -0.11
CA GLU A 43 -11.55 10.60 0.22
C GLU A 43 -12.17 9.78 -0.91
N TRP A 44 -13.25 10.27 -1.52
CA TRP A 44 -13.89 9.60 -2.65
C TRP A 44 -12.98 9.54 -3.88
N GLY A 45 -12.25 10.62 -4.17
CA GLY A 45 -11.28 10.69 -5.26
C GLY A 45 -10.01 9.87 -5.05
N THR A 46 -9.71 9.46 -3.80
CA THR A 46 -8.50 8.69 -3.48
C THR A 46 -8.71 7.19 -3.69
N GLY A 47 -7.80 6.55 -4.43
CA GLY A 47 -7.85 5.11 -4.70
C GLY A 47 -7.73 4.25 -3.43
N GLU A 48 -8.44 3.11 -3.41
CA GLU A 48 -8.45 2.16 -2.28
C GLU A 48 -7.04 1.66 -1.91
N VAL A 49 -6.18 1.41 -2.89
CA VAL A 49 -4.79 0.95 -2.67
C VAL A 49 -3.96 2.02 -1.97
N GLN A 50 -4.09 3.29 -2.37
CA GLN A 50 -3.35 4.40 -1.76
C GLN A 50 -3.78 4.62 -0.30
N LYS A 51 -5.07 4.45 0.02
CA LYS A 51 -5.57 4.52 1.39
C LYS A 51 -4.96 3.40 2.26
N ARG A 52 -4.97 2.17 1.75
CA ARG A 52 -4.39 1.02 2.47
C ARG A 52 -2.88 1.16 2.63
N GLU A 53 -2.19 1.66 1.61
CA GLU A 53 -0.76 1.93 1.68
C GLU A 53 -0.46 2.97 2.77
N ARG A 54 -1.20 4.09 2.81
CA ARG A 54 -1.07 5.10 3.87
C ARG A 54 -1.28 4.51 5.26
N GLN A 55 -2.30 3.66 5.44
CA GLN A 55 -2.53 2.96 6.71
C GLN A 55 -1.36 2.04 7.07
N SER A 56 -0.90 1.22 6.13
CA SER A 56 0.24 0.33 6.35
C SER A 56 1.54 1.09 6.66
N GLN A 57 1.75 2.25 6.06
CA GLN A 57 2.88 3.13 6.36
C GLN A 57 2.77 3.71 7.78
N GLN A 58 1.57 4.12 8.22
CA GLN A 58 1.35 4.57 9.60
C GLN A 58 1.62 3.45 10.61
N GLU A 59 1.09 2.26 10.37
CA GLU A 59 1.36 1.07 11.21
C GLU A 59 2.86 0.74 11.24
N LEU A 60 3.53 0.82 10.09
CA LEU A 60 4.98 0.62 10.00
C LEU A 60 5.75 1.66 10.82
N LEU A 61 5.35 2.94 10.76
CA LEU A 61 5.97 4.00 11.54
C LEU A 61 5.78 3.79 13.05
N GLU A 62 4.59 3.35 13.47
CA GLU A 62 4.32 3.01 14.87
C GLU A 62 5.14 1.80 15.35
N GLN A 63 5.34 0.80 14.49
CA GLN A 63 6.24 -0.32 14.77
C GLN A 63 7.70 0.15 14.85
N MET A 64 8.15 0.95 13.88
CA MET A 64 9.51 1.49 13.84
C MET A 64 9.83 2.35 15.07
N LYS A 65 8.85 3.09 15.59
CA LYS A 65 9.00 3.86 16.83
C LYS A 65 9.31 2.97 18.05
N LYS A 66 8.85 1.72 18.05
CA LYS A 66 9.06 0.76 19.15
C LYS A 66 10.33 -0.07 18.96
N THR A 67 10.79 -0.25 17.72
CA THR A 67 11.98 -1.05 17.42
C THR A 67 13.27 -0.27 17.70
N PRO A 68 14.37 -0.94 18.10
CA PRO A 68 15.68 -0.31 18.20
C PRO A 68 16.18 0.17 16.83
N PHE A 69 17.09 1.14 16.84
CA PHE A 69 17.66 1.71 15.61
C PHE A 69 18.46 0.70 14.80
N ALA A 70 19.32 -0.09 15.46
CA ALA A 70 20.11 -1.14 14.84
C ALA A 70 19.41 -2.50 14.99
N ARG A 71 19.43 -3.31 13.92
CA ARG A 71 19.01 -4.71 13.97
C ARG A 71 20.23 -5.60 14.19
N HIS A 72 20.12 -6.54 15.13
CA HIS A 72 21.16 -7.52 15.42
C HIS A 72 20.77 -8.90 14.87
N ASP A 73 21.73 -9.83 14.85
CA ASP A 73 21.48 -11.19 14.36
C ASP A 73 20.51 -11.98 15.24
N ASP A 74 20.40 -11.62 16.53
CA ASP A 74 19.50 -12.22 17.51
C ASP A 74 18.07 -11.63 17.48
N ASP A 75 17.74 -10.78 16.48
CA ASP A 75 16.40 -10.21 16.34
C ASP A 75 15.36 -11.29 15.97
N GLU A 76 14.44 -11.55 16.89
CA GLU A 76 13.38 -12.56 16.75
C GLU A 76 12.48 -12.32 15.52
N GLU A 77 12.18 -11.06 15.19
CA GLU A 77 11.34 -10.74 14.03
C GLU A 77 12.07 -11.02 12.72
N LEU A 78 13.37 -10.73 12.68
CA LEU A 78 14.23 -11.03 11.53
C LEU A 78 14.36 -12.54 11.34
N GLU A 79 14.59 -13.29 12.42
CA GLU A 79 14.66 -14.74 12.39
C GLU A 79 13.33 -15.36 11.92
N ARG A 80 12.18 -14.84 12.41
CA ARG A 80 10.85 -15.23 11.93
C ARG A 80 10.70 -14.99 10.42
N LYS A 81 11.04 -13.80 9.93
CA LYS A 81 10.99 -13.48 8.49
C LYS A 81 11.90 -14.38 7.64
N ARG A 82 13.09 -14.73 8.15
CA ARG A 82 14.03 -15.64 7.47
C ARG A 82 13.47 -17.07 7.39
N ARG A 83 12.81 -17.55 8.45
CA ARG A 83 12.14 -18.88 8.50
C ARG A 83 10.92 -18.97 7.59
N GLU A 84 10.14 -17.90 7.47
CA GLU A 84 8.96 -17.84 6.62
C GLU A 84 9.28 -17.74 5.13
N ARG A 85 10.48 -17.25 4.77
CA ARG A 85 10.89 -17.12 3.37
C ARG A 85 10.97 -18.49 2.70
N VAL A 86 10.11 -18.68 1.70
CA VAL A 86 10.17 -19.84 0.81
C VAL A 86 11.46 -19.80 -0.01
N ARG A 87 12.26 -20.86 0.07
CA ARG A 87 13.50 -21.03 -0.70
C ARG A 87 13.21 -21.81 -1.98
N ALA A 88 13.73 -21.31 -3.10
CA ALA A 88 13.67 -22.03 -4.36
C ALA A 88 14.50 -23.32 -4.26
N PHE A 89 14.04 -24.38 -4.93
CA PHE A 89 14.70 -25.71 -4.94
C PHE A 89 14.88 -26.38 -3.58
N ASP A 90 14.16 -25.95 -2.55
CA ASP A 90 14.11 -26.65 -1.27
C ASP A 90 13.28 -27.94 -1.43
N PRO A 91 13.87 -29.14 -1.22
CA PRO A 91 13.13 -30.39 -1.32
C PRO A 91 11.95 -30.44 -0.35
N MET A 92 12.04 -29.85 0.85
CA MET A 92 10.93 -29.81 1.81
C MET A 92 9.74 -28.98 1.32
N ASN A 93 9.97 -28.06 0.38
CA ASN A 93 8.91 -27.27 -0.25
C ASN A 93 8.45 -27.87 -1.60
N SER A 94 9.05 -28.98 -2.05
CA SER A 94 8.58 -29.71 -3.22
C SER A 94 7.25 -30.42 -2.92
N LYS A 95 6.42 -30.59 -3.96
CA LYS A 95 5.09 -31.22 -3.83
C LYS A 95 5.16 -32.63 -3.22
N THR A 96 6.25 -33.34 -3.46
CA THR A 96 6.54 -34.68 -2.94
C THR A 96 6.49 -34.77 -1.41
N PHE A 97 7.01 -33.76 -0.70
CA PHE A 97 6.99 -33.72 0.77
C PHE A 97 5.74 -32.99 1.33
N GLN A 98 4.98 -32.28 0.50
CA GLN A 98 3.71 -31.67 0.90
C GLN A 98 2.56 -32.69 0.97
N GLU A 99 2.67 -33.79 0.22
CA GLU A 99 1.69 -34.88 0.18
C GLU A 99 1.93 -35.97 1.24
N ASP A 100 3.02 -35.87 2.01
CA ASP A 100 3.42 -36.87 3.00
C ASP A 100 2.52 -36.80 4.26
N PRO A 101 1.77 -37.86 4.62
CA PRO A 101 0.78 -37.83 5.72
C PRO A 101 1.35 -37.46 7.09
N LEU A 102 2.67 -37.58 7.28
CA LEU A 102 3.35 -37.21 8.52
C LEU A 102 3.61 -35.69 8.62
N ALA A 103 3.74 -34.99 7.49
CA ALA A 103 3.79 -33.52 7.41
C ALA A 103 2.38 -32.87 7.52
N GLU A 104 1.32 -33.66 7.30
CA GLU A 104 -0.08 -33.21 7.28
C GLU A 104 -0.66 -32.87 8.68
N GLY A 105 -0.01 -33.31 9.77
CA GLY A 105 -0.52 -33.14 11.13
C GLY A 105 -0.67 -31.68 11.59
N LYS A 106 0.15 -30.76 11.05
CA LYS A 106 0.09 -29.31 11.38
C LYS A 106 -0.42 -28.43 10.23
N SER A 107 -0.27 -28.85 8.97
CA SER A 107 -0.62 -28.06 7.78
C SER A 107 -2.11 -28.15 7.39
N LYS A 108 -2.75 -29.34 7.50
CA LYS A 108 -4.18 -29.53 7.17
C LYS A 108 -5.14 -28.76 8.09
N LYS A 109 -4.78 -28.59 9.37
CA LYS A 109 -5.62 -27.84 10.34
C LYS A 109 -5.63 -26.33 10.02
N LYS A 110 -4.53 -25.78 9.49
CA LYS A 110 -4.46 -24.39 8.99
C LYS A 110 -5.11 -24.24 7.60
N SER A 111 -4.90 -25.16 6.67
CA SER A 111 -5.46 -25.05 5.29
C SER A 111 -6.98 -25.24 5.23
N LYS A 112 -7.56 -26.13 6.06
CA LYS A 112 -9.03 -26.27 6.17
C LYS A 112 -9.69 -25.07 6.89
N LYS A 113 -9.01 -24.44 7.86
CA LYS A 113 -9.45 -23.16 8.46
C LYS A 113 -9.36 -22.00 7.47
N ALA A 114 -8.28 -21.92 6.70
CA ALA A 114 -8.09 -20.90 5.66
C ALA A 114 -9.10 -21.03 4.49
N LYS A 115 -9.52 -22.26 4.13
CA LYS A 115 -10.61 -22.46 3.16
C LYS A 115 -11.97 -21.95 3.67
N LYS A 116 -12.24 -22.03 4.98
CA LYS A 116 -13.46 -21.48 5.60
C LYS A 116 -13.41 -19.97 5.83
N GLN A 117 -12.21 -19.38 5.95
CA GLN A 117 -11.95 -17.94 6.02
C GLN A 117 -11.55 -17.34 4.67
N LYS A 118 -12.08 -17.86 3.55
CA LYS A 118 -12.09 -17.07 2.32
C LYS A 118 -13.08 -15.94 2.50
N THR A 119 -12.62 -14.82 3.07
CA THR A 119 -13.12 -13.51 2.65
C THR A 119 -13.21 -13.56 1.12
N LYS A 120 -14.32 -13.12 0.53
CA LYS A 120 -14.55 -13.19 -0.91
C LYS A 120 -13.42 -12.47 -1.64
N SER A 121 -12.33 -13.19 -1.93
CA SER A 121 -11.16 -12.66 -2.61
C SER A 121 -11.62 -12.23 -3.99
N LYS A 122 -11.31 -10.99 -4.38
CA LYS A 122 -11.68 -10.49 -5.71
C LYS A 122 -11.14 -11.49 -6.74
N PRO A 123 -11.97 -11.93 -7.72
CA PRO A 123 -11.51 -12.87 -8.74
C PRO A 123 -10.27 -12.30 -9.43
N LYS A 124 -9.34 -13.19 -9.79
CA LYS A 124 -8.13 -12.85 -10.54
C LYS A 124 -8.25 -13.35 -11.97
N TYR A 125 -7.54 -12.69 -12.86
CA TYR A 125 -7.46 -13.11 -14.25
C TYR A 125 -6.78 -14.48 -14.37
N ALA A 126 -7.35 -15.34 -15.22
CA ALA A 126 -6.92 -16.73 -15.41
C ALA A 126 -6.57 -17.05 -16.87
N GLY A 127 -6.54 -16.05 -17.75
CA GLY A 127 -6.22 -16.22 -19.17
C GLY A 127 -4.71 -16.15 -19.47
N PRO A 128 -4.35 -16.02 -20.77
CA PRO A 128 -2.97 -15.90 -21.24
C PRO A 128 -2.19 -14.78 -20.54
N PRO A 129 -0.87 -14.93 -20.32
CA PRO A 129 -0.07 -13.93 -19.61
C PRO A 129 -0.22 -12.54 -20.24
N ALA A 130 -0.51 -11.55 -19.39
CA ALA A 130 -0.62 -10.17 -19.84
C ALA A 130 0.76 -9.60 -20.20
N PRO A 131 0.82 -8.65 -21.16
CA PRO A 131 2.03 -7.87 -21.38
C PRO A 131 2.51 -7.23 -20.06
N PRO A 132 3.82 -7.18 -19.81
CA PRO A 132 4.35 -6.54 -18.64
C PRO A 132 4.05 -5.03 -18.68
N ASN A 133 3.80 -4.44 -17.51
CA ASN A 133 3.68 -3.00 -17.34
C ASN A 133 4.65 -2.53 -16.26
N ARG A 134 4.96 -1.23 -16.25
CA ARG A 134 5.91 -0.64 -15.28
C ARG A 134 5.53 -0.82 -13.82
N PHE A 135 4.25 -1.06 -13.53
CA PHE A 135 3.73 -1.10 -12.16
C PHE A 135 3.48 -2.54 -11.66
N GLY A 136 3.76 -3.57 -12.45
CA GLY A 136 3.45 -4.97 -12.13
C GLY A 136 1.96 -5.25 -11.88
N ILE A 137 1.05 -4.38 -12.35
CA ILE A 137 -0.39 -4.50 -12.08
C ILE A 137 -0.95 -5.61 -12.96
N GLN A 138 -1.56 -6.63 -12.35
CA GLN A 138 -2.24 -7.69 -13.08
C GLN A 138 -3.54 -7.17 -13.72
N PRO A 139 -3.92 -7.68 -14.91
CA PRO A 139 -5.18 -7.32 -15.53
C PRO A 139 -6.38 -7.72 -14.65
N GLY A 140 -7.50 -7.03 -14.85
CA GLY A 140 -8.75 -7.40 -14.23
C GLY A 140 -9.21 -8.79 -14.66
N TYR A 141 -9.97 -9.48 -13.80
CA TYR A 141 -10.43 -10.85 -14.05
C TYR A 141 -11.26 -11.07 -15.31
N ARG A 142 -11.83 -10.00 -15.88
CA ARG A 142 -12.66 -10.01 -17.09
C ARG A 142 -11.91 -9.57 -18.34
N TRP A 143 -10.59 -9.34 -18.24
CA TRP A 143 -9.80 -9.03 -19.41
C TRP A 143 -9.84 -10.21 -20.38
N ASP A 144 -9.95 -9.93 -21.68
CA ASP A 144 -10.12 -10.93 -22.74
C ASP A 144 -8.80 -11.43 -23.34
N GLY A 145 -7.67 -10.92 -22.83
CA GLY A 145 -6.34 -11.25 -23.33
C GLY A 145 -5.91 -10.47 -24.58
N VAL A 146 -6.79 -9.62 -25.14
CA VAL A 146 -6.47 -8.83 -26.33
C VAL A 146 -5.83 -7.51 -25.91
N VAL A 147 -4.64 -7.26 -26.44
CA VAL A 147 -3.89 -6.02 -26.21
C VAL A 147 -4.49 -4.90 -27.05
N ARG A 148 -4.95 -3.84 -26.38
CA ARG A 148 -5.50 -2.64 -27.02
C ARG A 148 -4.71 -1.44 -26.51
N GLY A 149 -4.00 -0.74 -27.40
CA GLY A 149 -3.20 0.42 -27.02
C GLY A 149 -2.15 0.78 -28.06
N THR A 150 -1.34 1.78 -27.73
CA THR A 150 -0.33 2.38 -28.62
C THR A 150 1.08 1.78 -28.45
N ASN A 151 1.19 0.63 -27.76
CA ASN A 151 2.45 -0.03 -27.40
C ASN A 151 3.45 0.85 -26.62
N TRP A 152 2.95 1.83 -25.86
CA TRP A 152 3.80 2.75 -25.08
C TRP A 152 4.65 2.03 -24.03
N GLU A 153 4.07 1.10 -23.27
CA GLU A 153 4.78 0.38 -22.21
C GLU A 153 5.94 -0.45 -22.78
N GLU A 154 5.75 -1.07 -23.95
CA GLU A 154 6.81 -1.79 -24.68
C GLU A 154 7.95 -0.84 -25.07
N LYS A 155 7.63 0.31 -25.68
CA LYS A 155 8.62 1.31 -26.07
C LYS A 155 9.45 1.81 -24.88
N ILE A 156 8.80 2.04 -23.74
CA ILE A 156 9.50 2.48 -22.53
C ILE A 156 10.43 1.40 -21.99
N MET A 157 9.99 0.14 -21.95
CA MET A 157 10.85 -0.96 -21.51
C MET A 157 12.05 -1.15 -22.43
N MET A 158 11.85 -1.08 -23.75
CA MET A 158 12.95 -1.14 -24.73
C MET A 158 13.93 0.01 -24.53
N ARG A 159 13.45 1.24 -24.34
CA ARG A 159 14.29 2.41 -24.08
C ARG A 159 15.08 2.28 -22.77
N GLN A 160 14.44 1.77 -21.72
CA GLN A 160 15.11 1.56 -20.43
C GLN A 160 16.24 0.53 -20.55
N ASN A 161 16.01 -0.56 -21.27
CA ASN A 161 17.02 -1.58 -21.51
C ASN A 161 18.16 -1.06 -22.39
N ALA A 162 17.85 -0.31 -23.45
CA ALA A 162 18.85 0.31 -24.32
C ALA A 162 19.76 1.26 -23.51
N ASN A 163 19.16 2.17 -22.73
CA ASN A 163 19.93 3.06 -21.86
C ASN A 163 20.79 2.31 -20.85
N ALA A 164 20.31 1.19 -20.30
CA ALA A 164 21.09 0.38 -19.36
C ALA A 164 22.30 -0.28 -20.05
N ALA A 165 22.11 -0.81 -21.26
CA ALA A 165 23.19 -1.37 -22.07
C ALA A 165 24.22 -0.32 -22.46
N ASP A 166 23.78 0.85 -22.95
CA ASP A 166 24.64 1.96 -23.34
C ASP A 166 25.49 2.45 -22.15
N ASN A 167 24.90 2.56 -20.97
CA ASN A 167 25.62 2.94 -19.75
C ASN A 167 26.66 1.90 -19.34
N GLU A 168 26.35 0.62 -19.47
CA GLU A 168 27.28 -0.47 -19.16
C GLU A 168 28.47 -0.49 -20.14
N ASP A 169 28.19 -0.30 -21.43
CA ASP A 169 29.22 -0.22 -22.46
C ASP A 169 30.08 1.03 -22.27
N ALA A 170 29.47 2.19 -22.03
CA ALA A 170 30.19 3.43 -21.72
C ALA A 170 31.12 3.27 -20.51
N TYR A 171 30.67 2.58 -19.46
CA TYR A 171 31.51 2.27 -18.30
C TYR A 171 32.69 1.36 -18.67
N LYS A 172 32.45 0.28 -19.43
CA LYS A 172 33.52 -0.61 -19.91
C LYS A 172 34.55 0.13 -20.77
N TYR A 173 34.10 1.00 -21.67
CA TYR A 173 34.99 1.83 -22.49
C TYR A 173 35.80 2.83 -21.66
N ALA A 174 35.17 3.48 -20.68
CA ALA A 174 35.84 4.46 -19.83
C ALA A 174 36.93 3.84 -18.94
N VAL A 175 36.77 2.58 -18.53
CA VAL A 175 37.70 1.85 -17.66
C VAL A 175 38.78 1.09 -18.46
N ALA A 176 38.62 0.93 -19.77
CA ALA A 176 39.50 0.07 -20.58
C ALA A 176 40.96 0.55 -20.69
N ASP A 177 41.23 1.84 -20.49
CA ASP A 177 42.57 2.46 -20.59
C ASP A 177 43.07 3.04 -19.24
N MET A 178 42.48 2.58 -18.13
CA MET A 178 42.87 2.92 -16.75
C MET A 178 43.60 1.75 -16.09
#